data_AF-A0A0B2UZ01-F1
#
_entry.id   AF-A0A0B2UZ01-F1
#
_cell.length_a   1.000
_cell.length_b   1.000
_cell.length_c   1.000
_cell.angle_alpha   90.00
_cell.angle_beta   90.00
_cell.angle_gamma   90.00
#
_symmetry.space_group_name_H-M   'P 1'
#
loop_
_entity.id
_entity.type
_entity.pdbx_description
1 polymer ?
#
loop_
_entity_poly.entity_id
_entity_poly.type
_entity_poly.pdbx_seq_one_letter_code
_entity_poly.pdbx_strand_id
1 'polypeptide(L)'
;MGSLLALRISRRRKTKEWLSSWTVYHSGECIPFSDDKCERGHIEAIPCKIRSVIVPKVFFDENCTRGDLAIIELQEKIFPAFLARPLCLASKESDVPPKAELASWGSDASRIRSVTTLTRINIKTIVCPKEQMLFSEAICASESQDENICKGDSGAGMVYRDKEGRRHVIGIASYGTDCRIIQMALDYRDELDEWDKLKELKGSVFTDIRPFTDFICKYTGVCRDGQRTIDDDQRAIKDTRDAVIQY
;
A
#
# COMPACT_ATOMS: atom_id res chain seq x y z
N MET A 1 10.75 -12.13 2.07
CA MET A 1 9.71 -11.29 2.70
C MET A 1 9.03 -10.56 1.57
N GLY A 2 7.89 -11.06 1.09
CA GLY A 2 7.23 -10.54 -0.10
C GLY A 2 6.40 -9.30 0.19
N SER A 3 6.73 -8.20 -0.46
CA SER A 3 5.86 -7.04 -0.64
C SER A 3 4.73 -7.41 -1.61
N LEU A 4 3.50 -7.03 -1.26
CA LEU A 4 2.35 -7.16 -2.15
C LEU A 4 2.44 -6.06 -3.22
N LEU A 5 2.36 -6.44 -4.49
CA LEU A 5 2.33 -5.51 -5.61
C LEU A 5 1.03 -4.68 -5.56
N ALA A 6 1.16 -3.38 -5.74
CA ALA A 6 0.05 -2.44 -5.74
C ALA A 6 -0.42 -2.07 -7.14
N LEU A 7 -1.74 -2.02 -7.30
CA LEU A 7 -2.40 -1.50 -8.50
C LEU A 7 -2.86 -0.06 -8.24
N ARG A 8 -2.33 0.90 -8.99
CA ARG A 8 -2.92 2.25 -9.05
C ARG A 8 -4.16 2.21 -9.96
N ILE A 9 -5.34 2.29 -9.37
CA ILE A 9 -6.61 2.32 -10.10
C ILE A 9 -6.86 3.79 -10.53
N SER A 10 -7.04 4.02 -11.84
CA SER A 10 -7.29 5.36 -12.40
C SER A 10 -8.66 5.44 -13.07
N ARG A 11 -9.23 6.65 -13.10
CA ARG A 11 -10.60 7.03 -13.53
C ARG A 11 -11.13 6.48 -14.87
N ARG A 12 -10.31 5.87 -15.73
CA ARG A 12 -10.81 5.36 -17.01
C ARG A 12 -11.63 4.10 -16.78
N ARG A 13 -12.80 3.96 -17.41
CA ARG A 13 -13.50 2.66 -17.51
C ARG A 13 -12.55 1.68 -18.21
N LYS A 14 -12.06 0.69 -17.48
CA LYS A 14 -11.07 -0.27 -17.99
C LYS A 14 -11.78 -1.57 -18.34
N THR A 15 -11.61 -2.03 -19.58
CA THR A 15 -12.23 -3.24 -20.12
C THR A 15 -11.60 -4.51 -19.53
N LYS A 16 -12.21 -5.68 -19.77
CA LYS A 16 -11.62 -6.98 -19.42
C LYS A 16 -10.20 -7.17 -19.99
N GLU A 17 -9.93 -6.59 -21.16
CA GLU A 17 -8.59 -6.64 -21.77
C GLU A 17 -7.55 -5.91 -20.93
N TRP A 18 -7.93 -4.83 -20.23
CA TRP A 18 -7.01 -4.09 -19.38
C TRP A 18 -6.51 -4.93 -18.21
N LEU A 19 -7.33 -5.73 -17.51
CA LEU A 19 -6.82 -6.54 -16.40
C LEU A 19 -5.87 -7.65 -16.87
N SER A 20 -6.13 -8.20 -18.06
CA SER A 20 -5.33 -9.29 -18.63
C SER A 20 -3.87 -8.89 -18.90
N SER A 21 -3.59 -7.59 -19.05
CA SER A 21 -2.24 -7.06 -19.27
C SER A 21 -1.43 -6.86 -17.97
N TRP A 22 -2.03 -7.04 -16.79
CA TRP A 22 -1.35 -6.84 -15.51
C TRP A 22 -0.89 -8.16 -14.92
N THR A 23 0.21 -8.09 -14.19
CA THR A 23 0.84 -9.21 -13.50
C THR A 23 1.23 -8.73 -12.11
N VAL A 24 0.89 -9.51 -11.08
CA VAL A 24 1.35 -9.32 -9.71
C VAL A 24 2.68 -10.04 -9.54
N TYR A 25 3.68 -9.38 -8.95
CA TYR A 25 4.96 -10.00 -8.61
C TYR A 25 5.03 -10.18 -7.09
N HIS A 26 5.46 -11.36 -6.64
CA HIS A 26 5.51 -11.69 -5.22
C HIS A 26 6.73 -12.57 -4.87
N SER A 27 6.96 -12.82 -3.58
CA SER A 27 7.98 -13.76 -3.08
C SER A 27 9.42 -13.50 -3.55
N GLY A 28 9.78 -12.29 -3.96
CA GLY A 28 11.14 -11.94 -4.38
C GLY A 28 11.72 -10.76 -3.61
N GLU A 29 12.98 -10.50 -3.89
CA GLU A 29 13.75 -9.33 -3.46
C GLU A 29 14.02 -8.41 -4.65
N CYS A 30 13.96 -8.92 -5.88
CA CYS A 30 14.18 -8.13 -7.09
C CYS A 30 13.10 -8.36 -8.15
N ILE A 31 12.80 -7.32 -8.92
CA ILE A 31 11.84 -7.38 -10.04
C ILE A 31 12.59 -7.62 -11.37
N PRO A 32 12.25 -8.68 -12.13
CA PRO A 32 13.03 -9.13 -13.31
C PRO A 32 12.85 -8.29 -14.58
N PHE A 33 12.00 -7.25 -14.56
CA PHE A 33 11.71 -6.38 -15.71
C PHE A 33 12.05 -4.91 -15.47
N SER A 34 12.72 -4.60 -14.36
CA SER A 34 13.27 -3.26 -14.15
C SER A 34 14.47 -3.04 -15.11
N ASP A 35 14.76 -1.78 -15.42
CA ASP A 35 15.82 -1.41 -16.38
C ASP A 35 17.21 -1.92 -15.95
N ASP A 36 17.42 -2.13 -14.65
CA ASP A 36 18.64 -2.70 -14.10
C ASP A 36 18.46 -4.22 -13.85
N LYS A 37 19.54 -5.00 -13.96
CA LYS A 37 19.49 -6.45 -13.70
C LYS A 37 19.47 -6.74 -12.20
N CYS A 38 18.81 -7.82 -11.80
CA CYS A 38 18.92 -8.32 -10.43
C CYS A 38 20.38 -8.67 -10.09
N GLU A 39 20.84 -8.18 -8.94
CA GLU A 39 22.19 -8.47 -8.45
C GLU A 39 22.34 -9.96 -8.08
N ARG A 40 23.58 -10.45 -8.12
CA ARG A 40 23.88 -11.86 -7.87
C ARG A 40 23.50 -12.24 -6.45
N GLY A 41 22.63 -13.23 -6.30
CA GLY A 41 22.16 -13.75 -5.01
C GLY A 41 20.80 -13.22 -4.58
N HIS A 42 20.25 -12.21 -5.26
CA HIS A 42 18.87 -11.80 -5.05
C HIS A 42 17.89 -12.82 -5.61
N ILE A 43 16.78 -12.99 -4.89
CA ILE A 43 15.70 -13.87 -5.33
C ILE A 43 14.76 -13.07 -6.24
N GLU A 44 14.57 -13.52 -7.47
CA GLU A 44 13.64 -12.89 -8.40
C GLU A 44 12.19 -13.05 -7.96
N ALA A 45 11.39 -12.00 -8.15
CA ALA A 45 9.97 -12.02 -7.86
C ALA A 45 9.21 -12.89 -8.86
N ILE A 46 8.28 -13.67 -8.32
CA ILE A 46 7.49 -14.64 -9.07
C ILE A 46 6.25 -13.92 -9.65
N PRO A 47 6.02 -14.00 -10.96
CA PRO A 47 4.83 -13.42 -11.59
C PRO A 47 3.59 -14.29 -11.33
N CYS A 48 2.45 -13.64 -11.08
CA CYS A 48 1.15 -14.27 -10.94
C CYS A 48 0.09 -13.41 -11.62
N LYS A 49 -0.87 -14.06 -12.30
CA LYS A 49 -1.97 -13.37 -12.97
C LYS A 49 -3.08 -13.02 -12.01
N ILE A 50 -3.80 -11.96 -12.33
CA ILE A 50 -4.93 -11.46 -11.54
C ILE A 50 -6.20 -12.18 -12.00
N ARG A 51 -6.98 -12.69 -11.06
CA ARG A 51 -8.32 -13.24 -11.28
C ARG A 51 -9.37 -12.14 -11.16
N SER A 52 -9.31 -11.38 -10.07
CA SER A 52 -10.26 -10.30 -9.80
C SER A 52 -9.63 -9.15 -9.01
N VAL A 53 -10.19 -7.96 -9.16
CA VAL A 53 -9.87 -6.77 -8.36
C VAL A 53 -11.16 -6.25 -7.75
N ILE A 54 -11.17 -6.07 -6.43
CA ILE A 54 -12.33 -5.67 -5.66
C ILE A 54 -12.00 -4.37 -4.94
N VAL A 55 -12.83 -3.35 -5.15
CA VAL A 55 -12.60 -2.00 -4.64
C VAL A 55 -13.81 -1.55 -3.82
N PRO A 56 -13.61 -0.96 -2.62
CA PRO A 56 -14.72 -0.45 -1.81
C PRO A 56 -15.55 0.56 -2.59
N LYS A 57 -16.88 0.46 -2.51
CA LYS A 57 -17.77 1.41 -3.20
C LYS A 57 -17.47 2.87 -2.87
N VAL A 58 -17.13 3.16 -1.60
CA VAL A 58 -16.84 4.52 -1.13
C VAL A 58 -15.77 5.22 -1.96
N PHE A 59 -14.84 4.46 -2.55
CA PHE A 59 -13.82 5.00 -3.46
C PHE A 59 -14.41 5.65 -4.71
N PHE A 60 -15.46 5.08 -5.28
CA PHE A 60 -16.12 5.68 -6.45
C PHE A 60 -17.10 6.78 -6.06
N ASP A 61 -17.84 6.57 -4.96
CA ASP A 61 -18.86 7.52 -4.49
C ASP A 61 -18.24 8.86 -4.08
N GLU A 62 -17.08 8.81 -3.44
CA GLU A 62 -16.38 9.98 -2.90
C GLU A 62 -15.31 10.49 -3.87
N ASN A 63 -15.47 10.19 -5.16
CA ASN A 63 -14.64 10.71 -6.24
C ASN A 63 -13.13 10.43 -6.04
N CYS A 64 -12.80 9.22 -5.58
CA CYS A 64 -11.45 8.72 -5.31
C CYS A 64 -10.72 9.41 -4.15
N THR A 65 -11.45 10.05 -3.23
CA THR A 65 -10.85 10.71 -2.05
C THR A 65 -10.80 9.83 -0.81
N ARG A 66 -11.56 8.73 -0.78
CA ARG A 66 -11.70 7.81 0.35
C ARG A 66 -11.61 6.36 -0.08
N GLY A 67 -11.24 5.46 0.82
CA GLY A 67 -11.17 4.02 0.52
C GLY A 67 -10.20 3.66 -0.60
N ASP A 68 -9.06 4.36 -0.69
CA ASP A 68 -7.99 4.04 -1.64
C ASP A 68 -7.25 2.75 -1.20
N LEU A 69 -7.94 1.62 -1.40
CA LEU A 69 -7.45 0.27 -1.20
C LEU A 69 -8.18 -0.67 -2.16
N ALA A 70 -7.57 -1.82 -2.45
CA ALA A 70 -8.20 -2.87 -3.26
C ALA A 70 -7.76 -4.25 -2.78
N ILE A 71 -8.64 -5.23 -2.95
CA ILE A 71 -8.31 -6.64 -2.80
C ILE A 71 -8.04 -7.21 -4.19
N ILE A 72 -6.89 -7.85 -4.34
CA ILE A 72 -6.50 -8.52 -5.58
C ILE A 72 -6.56 -10.02 -5.33
N GLU A 73 -7.44 -10.70 -6.04
CA GLU A 73 -7.47 -12.16 -6.07
C GLU A 73 -6.58 -12.66 -7.19
N LEU A 74 -5.67 -13.58 -6.86
CA LEU A 74 -4.74 -14.16 -7.83
C LEU A 74 -5.35 -15.39 -8.51
N GLN A 75 -4.93 -15.66 -9.75
CA GLN A 75 -5.35 -16.85 -10.48
C GLN A 75 -4.85 -18.13 -9.79
N GLU A 76 -3.65 -18.08 -9.22
CA GLU A 76 -3.00 -19.19 -8.54
C GLU A 76 -2.90 -18.94 -7.03
N LYS A 77 -2.97 -20.02 -6.25
CA LYS A 77 -2.78 -19.95 -4.81
C LYS A 77 -1.29 -19.80 -4.50
N ILE A 78 -0.94 -18.80 -3.71
CA ILE A 78 0.40 -18.69 -3.13
C ILE A 78 0.45 -19.54 -1.87
N PHE A 79 1.25 -20.59 -1.89
CA PHE A 79 1.54 -21.34 -0.67
C PHE A 79 2.52 -20.56 0.21
N PRO A 80 2.27 -20.45 1.52
CA PRO A 80 3.22 -19.84 2.44
C PRO A 80 4.57 -20.54 2.35
N ALA A 81 5.55 -19.86 1.76
CA ALA A 81 6.95 -20.29 1.71
C ALA A 81 7.77 -19.42 2.67
N PHE A 82 9.06 -19.75 2.85
CA PHE A 82 9.98 -18.92 3.66
C PHE A 82 9.93 -17.43 3.30
N LEU A 83 9.66 -17.12 2.03
CA LEU A 83 9.67 -15.75 1.51
C LEU A 83 8.31 -15.04 1.56
N ALA A 84 7.19 -15.76 1.55
CA ALA A 84 5.84 -15.20 1.56
C ALA A 84 5.08 -15.68 2.80
N ARG A 85 5.21 -14.90 3.88
CA ARG A 85 4.37 -15.04 5.06
C ARG A 85 3.34 -13.92 5.05
N PRO A 86 2.04 -14.21 5.23
CA PRO A 86 1.03 -13.17 5.33
C PRO A 86 1.31 -12.30 6.56
N LEU A 87 0.98 -11.01 6.44
CA LEU A 87 0.95 -10.07 7.55
C LEU A 87 -0.38 -10.20 8.27
N CYS A 88 -0.38 -9.96 9.58
CA CYS A 88 -1.62 -9.78 10.33
C CYS A 88 -2.29 -8.46 9.92
N LEU A 89 -3.62 -8.39 10.03
CA LEU A 89 -4.34 -7.13 9.86
C LEU A 89 -4.44 -6.43 11.21
N ALA A 90 -4.16 -5.12 11.25
CA ALA A 90 -4.42 -4.31 12.43
C ALA A 90 -5.91 -4.35 12.79
N SER A 91 -6.21 -4.41 14.09
CA SER A 91 -7.59 -4.32 14.58
C SER A 91 -8.04 -2.86 14.65
N LYS A 92 -9.35 -2.58 14.60
CA LYS A 92 -9.95 -1.27 14.92
C LYS A 92 -9.54 -0.71 16.28
N GLU A 93 -9.20 -1.57 17.24
CA GLU A 93 -8.70 -1.16 18.57
C GLU A 93 -7.19 -0.95 18.60
N SER A 94 -6.47 -1.30 17.53
CA SER A 94 -5.03 -1.09 17.45
C SER A 94 -4.75 0.41 17.32
N ASP A 95 -3.89 0.94 18.18
CA ASP A 95 -3.42 2.32 18.07
C ASP A 95 -2.54 2.51 16.83
N VAL A 96 -2.54 3.72 16.28
CA VAL A 96 -1.59 4.08 15.23
C VAL A 96 -0.19 4.09 15.85
N PRO A 97 0.75 3.27 15.35
CA PRO A 97 2.07 3.18 15.95
C PRO A 97 2.88 4.44 15.65
N PRO A 98 3.72 4.94 16.59
CA PRO A 98 4.56 6.13 16.36
C PRO A 98 5.64 5.89 15.28
N LYS A 99 5.99 4.62 15.05
CA LYS A 99 6.96 4.17 14.05
C LYS A 99 6.44 2.93 13.34
N ALA A 100 6.68 2.85 12.04
CA ALA A 100 6.36 1.72 11.19
C ALA A 100 7.50 1.46 10.20
N GLU A 101 7.40 0.35 9.49
CA GLU A 101 8.28 -0.04 8.39
C GLU A 101 7.43 -0.11 7.11
N LEU A 102 8.00 0.30 5.98
CA LEU A 102 7.45 0.07 4.66
C LEU A 102 8.48 -0.67 3.81
N ALA A 103 8.03 -1.62 2.99
CA ALA A 103 8.87 -2.36 2.07
C ALA A 103 8.29 -2.33 0.65
N SER A 104 9.07 -1.85 -0.31
CA SER A 104 8.62 -1.62 -1.68
C SER A 104 9.75 -1.57 -2.71
N TRP A 105 9.37 -1.71 -3.99
CA TRP A 105 10.25 -1.57 -5.16
C TRP A 105 10.04 -0.23 -5.89
N GLY A 106 9.56 0.80 -5.20
CA GLY A 106 9.37 2.11 -5.83
C GLY A 106 10.69 2.79 -6.18
N SER A 107 10.57 3.92 -6.87
CA SER A 107 11.71 4.75 -7.24
C SER A 107 12.37 5.38 -6.03
N ASP A 108 13.69 5.42 -6.00
CA ASP A 108 14.44 6.23 -5.04
C ASP A 108 14.57 7.65 -5.59
N ALA A 109 14.41 8.69 -4.78
CA ALA A 109 14.52 10.08 -5.23
C ALA A 109 15.97 10.46 -5.60
N SER A 110 16.93 9.87 -4.88
CA SER A 110 18.37 10.12 -5.02
C SER A 110 18.96 9.39 -6.23
N ARG A 111 18.29 8.35 -6.70
CA ARG A 111 18.64 7.59 -7.90
C ARG A 111 17.59 7.86 -8.95
N ILE A 112 17.96 8.46 -10.08
CA ILE A 112 17.05 8.79 -11.19
C ILE A 112 16.29 7.56 -11.77
N ARG A 113 16.56 6.33 -11.28
CA ARG A 113 16.05 5.05 -11.78
C ARG A 113 15.15 4.35 -10.75
N SER A 114 14.22 3.52 -11.26
CA SER A 114 13.47 2.55 -10.44
C SER A 114 14.45 1.65 -9.70
N VAL A 115 14.23 1.42 -8.40
CA VAL A 115 15.05 0.45 -7.67
C VAL A 115 14.59 -0.95 -8.04
N THR A 116 15.50 -1.75 -8.60
CA THR A 116 15.26 -3.18 -8.89
C THR A 116 14.98 -3.98 -7.63
N THR A 117 15.62 -3.58 -6.54
CA THR A 117 15.66 -4.24 -5.25
C THR A 117 14.59 -3.73 -4.29
N LEU A 118 14.11 -4.65 -3.47
CA LEU A 118 13.19 -4.35 -2.39
C LEU A 118 13.90 -3.50 -1.35
N THR A 119 13.43 -2.27 -1.17
CA THR A 119 13.94 -1.37 -0.15
C THR A 119 13.07 -1.43 1.09
N ARG A 120 13.65 -1.08 2.24
CA ARG A 120 12.90 -0.90 3.49
C ARG A 120 13.17 0.49 4.01
N ILE A 121 12.10 1.21 4.31
CA ILE A 121 12.17 2.53 4.91
C ILE A 121 11.46 2.52 6.26
N ASN A 122 12.01 3.28 7.19
CA ASN A 122 11.34 3.56 8.46
C ASN A 122 10.39 4.73 8.25
N ILE A 123 9.21 4.63 8.83
CA ILE A 123 8.15 5.61 8.72
C ILE A 123 7.85 6.12 10.12
N LYS A 124 7.86 7.44 10.28
CA LYS A 124 7.43 8.10 11.52
C LYS A 124 6.04 8.69 11.32
N THR A 125 5.09 8.28 12.15
CA THR A 125 3.73 8.80 12.07
C THR A 125 3.63 10.19 12.67
N ILE A 126 2.77 11.00 12.07
CA ILE A 126 2.46 12.35 12.51
C ILE A 126 0.96 12.54 12.56
N VAL A 127 0.54 13.57 13.30
CA VAL A 127 -0.82 14.08 13.19
C VAL A 127 -1.00 14.65 11.78
N CYS A 128 -2.04 14.20 11.08
CA CYS A 128 -2.34 14.71 9.74
C CYS A 128 -2.53 16.24 9.78
N PRO A 129 -1.96 16.99 8.82
CA PRO A 129 -2.31 18.39 8.58
C PRO A 129 -3.82 18.57 8.41
N LYS A 130 -4.35 19.74 8.79
CA LYS A 130 -5.81 20.00 8.75
C LYS A 130 -6.42 19.80 7.36
N GLU A 131 -5.63 20.06 6.32
CA GLU A 131 -6.00 19.89 4.91
C GLU A 131 -6.07 18.41 4.51
N GLN A 132 -5.38 17.53 5.22
CA GLN A 132 -5.40 16.07 5.04
C GLN A 132 -6.33 15.36 6.05
N MET A 133 -6.67 16.02 7.16
CA MET A 133 -7.65 15.57 8.17
C MET A 133 -9.09 15.52 7.65
N LEU A 134 -9.33 15.84 6.38
CA LEU A 134 -10.67 15.83 5.80
C LEU A 134 -11.34 14.44 5.92
N PHE A 135 -10.58 13.37 6.15
CA PHE A 135 -11.10 12.01 6.24
C PHE A 135 -10.51 11.24 7.43
N SER A 136 -11.38 10.56 8.20
CA SER A 136 -11.00 9.71 9.34
C SER A 136 -10.31 8.39 8.95
N GLU A 137 -10.00 8.22 7.66
CA GLU A 137 -9.50 6.99 7.04
C GLU A 137 -8.05 7.17 6.56
N ALA A 138 -7.33 8.14 7.13
CA ALA A 138 -5.96 8.47 6.75
C ALA A 138 -5.01 8.35 7.94
N ILE A 139 -3.83 7.80 7.70
CA ILE A 139 -2.67 7.84 8.57
C ILE A 139 -1.60 8.66 7.86
N CYS A 140 -1.04 9.66 8.54
CA CYS A 140 -0.01 10.52 7.97
C CYS A 140 1.36 10.19 8.56
N ALA A 141 2.38 10.35 7.73
CA ALA A 141 3.77 10.20 8.11
C ALA A 141 4.58 11.43 7.72
N SER A 142 5.62 11.73 8.49
CA SER A 142 6.59 12.74 8.10
C SER A 142 7.38 12.30 6.88
N GLU A 143 7.71 13.28 6.04
CA GLU A 143 8.59 13.11 4.89
C GLU A 143 9.98 13.66 5.25
N SER A 144 11.03 12.87 5.01
CA SER A 144 12.44 13.25 5.18
C SER A 144 13.30 12.48 4.18
N GLN A 145 14.59 12.81 4.04
CA GLN A 145 15.46 12.23 3.00
C GLN A 145 15.35 10.71 2.85
N ASP A 146 15.27 9.99 3.97
CA ASP A 146 15.23 8.53 4.02
C ASP A 146 13.85 7.96 4.40
N GLU A 147 12.83 8.82 4.59
CA GLU A 147 11.50 8.46 5.11
C GLU A 147 10.38 8.97 4.20
N ASN A 148 10.44 8.74 2.88
CA ASN A 148 9.39 9.15 1.94
C ASN A 148 8.83 7.96 1.17
N ILE A 149 7.54 8.02 0.83
CA ILE A 149 6.99 7.19 -0.25
C ILE A 149 7.17 7.93 -1.58
N CYS A 150 7.67 7.22 -2.57
CA CYS A 150 7.94 7.73 -3.90
C CYS A 150 7.07 7.03 -4.96
N LYS A 151 7.30 7.39 -6.22
CA LYS A 151 6.58 6.80 -7.35
C LYS A 151 6.88 5.30 -7.40
N GLY A 152 5.83 4.48 -7.27
CA GLY A 152 5.95 3.02 -7.25
C GLY A 152 5.86 2.41 -5.85
N ASP A 153 5.85 3.23 -4.79
CA ASP A 153 5.57 2.77 -3.42
C ASP A 153 4.08 2.78 -3.08
N SER A 154 3.25 3.46 -3.89
CA SER A 154 1.79 3.42 -3.77
C SER A 154 1.32 1.98 -3.62
N GLY A 155 0.43 1.74 -2.67
CA GLY A 155 -0.17 0.48 -2.25
C GLY A 155 0.73 -0.47 -1.44
N ALA A 156 1.97 -0.08 -1.13
CA ALA A 156 2.77 -0.81 -0.16
C ALA A 156 2.16 -0.72 1.25
N GLY A 157 2.32 -1.79 2.03
CA GLY A 157 1.80 -1.86 3.40
C GLY A 157 2.68 -1.09 4.37
N MET A 158 2.05 -0.27 5.22
CA MET A 158 2.64 0.29 6.42
C MET A 158 2.53 -0.72 7.55
N VAL A 159 3.66 -1.22 8.02
CA VAL A 159 3.76 -2.39 8.90
C VAL A 159 4.35 -2.02 10.24
N TYR A 160 3.76 -2.50 11.34
CA TYR A 160 4.34 -2.40 12.67
C TYR A 160 4.45 -3.78 13.33
N ARG A 161 5.19 -3.83 14.44
CA ARG A 161 5.33 -5.03 15.26
C ARG A 161 4.58 -4.86 16.56
N ASP A 162 3.76 -5.85 16.92
CA ASP A 162 3.13 -5.88 18.24
C ASP A 162 4.12 -6.32 19.33
N LYS A 163 3.65 -6.37 20.58
CA LYS A 163 4.46 -6.77 21.74
C LYS A 163 4.94 -8.22 21.66
N GLU A 164 4.29 -9.07 20.87
CA GLU A 164 4.63 -10.47 20.65
C GLU A 164 5.57 -10.64 19.43
N GLY A 165 5.93 -9.54 18.75
CA GLY A 165 6.79 -9.54 17.58
C GLY A 165 6.08 -9.91 16.27
N ARG A 166 4.75 -10.08 16.28
CA ARG A 166 3.97 -10.30 15.05
C ARG A 166 3.90 -9.01 14.25
N ARG A 167 3.91 -9.14 12.93
CA ARG A 167 3.87 -8.01 12.01
C ARG A 167 2.44 -7.77 11.54
N HIS A 168 1.98 -6.54 11.72
CA HIS A 168 0.64 -6.10 11.38
C HIS A 168 0.71 -5.01 10.33
N VAL A 169 -0.09 -5.11 9.27
CA VAL A 169 -0.34 -3.98 8.37
C VAL A 169 -1.47 -3.12 8.95
N ILE A 170 -1.27 -1.80 9.00
CA ILE A 170 -2.25 -0.84 9.50
C ILE A 170 -2.69 0.18 8.44
N GLY A 171 -1.82 0.45 7.48
CA GLY A 171 -2.08 1.42 6.42
C GLY A 171 -1.60 0.91 5.06
N ILE A 172 -2.16 1.48 4.01
CA ILE A 172 -1.77 1.24 2.62
C ILE A 172 -1.30 2.57 2.02
N ALA A 173 -0.08 2.63 1.51
CA ALA A 173 0.46 3.86 0.92
C ALA A 173 -0.46 4.38 -0.20
N SER A 174 -0.89 5.63 -0.14
CA SER A 174 -1.85 6.19 -1.09
C SER A 174 -1.19 7.28 -1.94
N TYR A 175 -0.94 8.45 -1.35
CA TYR A 175 -0.31 9.59 -2.00
C TYR A 175 0.62 10.31 -1.04
N GLY A 176 1.57 11.06 -1.59
CA GLY A 176 2.53 11.85 -0.84
C GLY A 176 3.11 12.95 -1.72
N THR A 177 4.07 13.69 -1.19
CA THR A 177 4.79 14.70 -1.96
C THR A 177 5.63 14.02 -3.05
N ASP A 178 5.76 14.66 -4.22
CA ASP A 178 6.65 14.13 -5.27
C ASP A 178 8.08 14.10 -4.72
N CYS A 179 8.69 12.92 -4.68
CA CYS A 179 10.02 12.74 -4.12
C CYS A 179 11.10 13.64 -4.72
N ARG A 180 10.95 14.12 -5.96
CA ARG A 180 11.87 15.11 -6.54
C ARG A 180 11.78 16.46 -5.83
N ILE A 181 10.57 16.87 -5.43
CA ILE A 181 10.36 18.09 -4.64
C ILE A 181 10.99 17.91 -3.26
N ILE A 182 10.86 16.73 -2.66
CA ILE A 182 11.48 16.43 -1.36
C ILE A 182 13.00 16.50 -1.47
N GLN A 183 13.60 15.85 -2.48
CA GLN A 183 15.04 15.90 -2.73
C GLN A 183 15.53 17.35 -2.95
N MET A 184 14.82 18.11 -3.80
CA MET A 184 15.12 19.53 -4.00
C MET A 184 14.99 20.34 -2.70
N ALA A 185 13.97 20.10 -1.87
CA ALA A 185 13.84 20.82 -0.61
C ALA A 185 14.99 20.50 0.37
N LEU A 186 15.54 19.28 0.32
CA LEU A 186 16.63 18.84 1.17
C LEU A 186 18.00 19.33 0.70
N ASP A 187 18.27 19.28 -0.61
CA ASP A 187 19.55 19.71 -1.19
C ASP A 187 19.79 21.22 -0.99
N TYR A 188 18.73 22.02 -0.99
CA TYR A 188 18.80 23.48 -0.86
C TYR A 188 18.68 23.97 0.59
N ARG A 189 18.59 23.07 1.57
CA ARG A 189 18.44 23.40 3.00
C ARG A 189 19.60 24.23 3.55
N ASP A 190 20.78 24.15 2.95
CA ASP A 190 22.00 24.81 3.42
C ASP A 190 22.35 26.12 2.69
N GLU A 191 21.70 26.46 1.56
CA GLU A 191 22.12 27.61 0.73
C GLU A 191 21.17 28.81 0.69
N LEU A 192 19.88 28.72 1.06
CA LEU A 192 18.97 29.87 1.09
C LEU A 192 17.96 29.75 2.23
N ASP A 193 17.66 30.89 2.86
CA ASP A 193 16.64 31.10 3.90
C ASP A 193 15.20 30.93 3.37
N GLU A 194 14.94 29.83 2.65
CA GLU A 194 13.61 29.47 2.14
C GLU A 194 12.99 28.36 2.99
N TRP A 195 12.65 28.72 4.23
CA TRP A 195 11.75 27.95 5.09
C TRP A 195 10.37 27.68 4.44
N ASP A 196 10.01 28.39 3.38
CA ASP A 196 8.72 28.27 2.70
C ASP A 196 8.59 27.00 1.84
N LYS A 197 9.68 26.40 1.35
CA LYS A 197 9.62 25.15 0.57
C LYS A 197 9.45 23.90 1.44
N LEU A 198 10.02 23.90 2.66
CA LEU A 198 9.79 22.81 3.63
C LEU A 198 8.34 22.78 4.15
N LYS A 199 7.63 23.92 4.13
CA LYS A 199 6.19 23.98 4.43
C LYS A 199 5.33 23.30 3.36
N GLU A 200 5.87 23.00 2.17
CA GLU A 200 5.17 22.25 1.12
C GLU A 200 5.22 20.74 1.34
N LEU A 201 6.07 20.24 2.24
CA LEU A 201 6.07 18.83 2.64
C LEU A 201 4.82 18.55 3.48
N LYS A 202 3.77 18.08 2.82
CA LYS A 202 2.49 17.76 3.47
C LYS A 202 2.53 16.42 4.19
N GLY A 203 3.63 15.68 4.08
CA GLY A 203 3.73 14.33 4.59
C GLY A 203 3.07 13.31 3.67
N SER A 204 3.46 12.07 3.87
CA SER A 204 2.93 10.93 3.13
C SER A 204 1.63 10.44 3.77
N VAL A 205 0.64 10.10 2.95
CA VAL A 205 -0.68 9.66 3.38
C VAL A 205 -0.90 8.19 3.05
N PHE A 206 -1.39 7.47 4.04
CA PHE A 206 -1.74 6.07 3.98
C PHE A 206 -3.23 5.90 4.25
N THR A 207 -3.91 5.06 3.46
CA THR A 207 -5.29 4.64 3.75
C THR A 207 -5.26 3.75 5.00
N ASP A 208 -5.94 4.17 6.05
CA ASP A 208 -6.15 3.37 7.26
C ASP A 208 -7.04 2.17 6.94
N ILE A 209 -6.55 0.94 7.17
CA ILE A 209 -7.31 -0.26 6.83
C ILE A 209 -8.37 -0.62 7.88
N ARG A 210 -8.28 -0.06 9.09
CA ARG A 210 -9.12 -0.45 10.23
C ARG A 210 -10.61 -0.20 9.97
N PRO A 211 -11.04 0.93 9.37
CA PRO A 211 -12.45 1.12 8.98
C PRO A 211 -12.95 0.10 7.96
N PHE A 212 -12.05 -0.57 7.22
CA PHE A 212 -12.37 -1.49 6.13
C PHE A 212 -12.25 -2.97 6.51
N THR A 213 -12.08 -3.33 7.79
CA THR A 213 -11.95 -4.75 8.17
C THR A 213 -13.15 -5.59 7.78
N ASP A 214 -14.37 -5.03 7.81
CA ASP A 214 -15.59 -5.76 7.42
C ASP A 214 -15.63 -6.01 5.90
N PHE A 215 -15.17 -5.03 5.10
CA PHE A 215 -14.96 -5.20 3.65
C PHE A 215 -13.91 -6.29 3.37
N ILE A 216 -12.78 -6.27 4.09
CA ILE A 216 -11.72 -7.26 3.94
C ILE A 216 -12.24 -8.66 4.32
N CYS A 217 -12.92 -8.79 5.45
CA CYS A 217 -13.53 -10.04 5.92
C CYS A 217 -14.54 -10.60 4.91
N LYS A 218 -15.45 -9.77 4.38
CA LYS A 218 -16.46 -10.15 3.37
C LYS A 218 -15.84 -10.84 2.16
N TYR A 219 -14.70 -10.34 1.66
CA TYR A 219 -14.12 -10.80 0.40
C TYR A 219 -12.94 -11.77 0.55
N THR A 220 -12.29 -11.81 1.71
CA THR A 220 -11.11 -12.68 1.95
C THR A 220 -11.37 -13.79 2.96
N GLY A 221 -12.41 -13.67 3.78
CA GLY A 221 -12.62 -14.52 4.95
C GLY A 221 -11.64 -14.25 6.10
N VAL A 222 -10.72 -13.30 5.97
CA VAL A 222 -9.81 -12.88 7.04
C VAL A 222 -10.55 -11.88 7.91
N CYS A 223 -11.12 -12.39 8.99
CA CYS A 223 -11.97 -11.64 9.92
C CYS A 223 -11.28 -11.47 11.27
N ARG A 224 -11.89 -10.67 12.16
CA ARG A 224 -11.41 -10.47 13.52
C ARG A 224 -11.57 -11.73 14.37
N ASP A 225 -10.69 -11.88 15.35
CA ASP A 225 -10.92 -12.81 16.46
C ASP A 225 -12.25 -12.46 17.16
N GLY A 226 -13.20 -13.40 17.16
CA GLY A 226 -14.51 -13.27 17.81
C GLY A 226 -15.68 -12.90 16.90
N GLN A 227 -15.46 -12.54 15.63
CA GLN A 227 -16.53 -12.56 14.62
C GLN A 227 -16.71 -14.01 14.17
N ARG A 228 -17.71 -14.71 14.73
CA ARG A 228 -18.21 -15.96 14.13
C ARG A 228 -18.45 -15.67 12.66
N THR A 229 -18.00 -16.59 11.82
CA THR A 229 -18.29 -16.65 10.39
C THR A 229 -19.63 -16.01 10.11
N ILE A 230 -19.64 -14.96 9.28
CA ILE A 230 -20.87 -14.55 8.61
C ILE A 230 -21.46 -15.85 8.07
N ASP A 231 -22.60 -16.29 8.63
CA ASP A 231 -23.21 -17.58 8.30
C ASP A 231 -23.18 -17.75 6.79
N ASP A 232 -22.82 -18.94 6.31
CA ASP A 232 -22.73 -19.24 4.87
C ASP A 232 -24.04 -18.91 4.11
N ASP A 233 -25.16 -18.69 4.81
CA ASP A 233 -26.44 -18.18 4.27
C ASP A 233 -26.43 -16.67 3.91
N GLN A 234 -25.55 -15.85 4.48
CA GLN A 234 -25.44 -14.42 4.17
C GLN A 234 -24.40 -14.09 3.10
N ARG A 235 -23.69 -15.09 2.54
CA ARG A 235 -23.00 -14.94 1.24
C ARG A 235 -23.95 -14.49 0.12
N ALA A 236 -25.27 -14.64 0.34
CA ALA A 236 -26.35 -14.15 -0.52
C ALA A 236 -26.91 -12.77 -0.13
N ILE A 237 -26.31 -12.02 0.80
CA ILE A 237 -26.60 -10.58 0.89
C ILE A 237 -25.84 -9.90 -0.25
N LYS A 238 -26.54 -9.79 -1.38
CA LYS A 238 -26.21 -8.95 -2.54
C LYS A 238 -26.06 -7.48 -2.15
N ASP A 239 -25.05 -7.12 -1.37
CA ASP A 239 -24.53 -5.77 -1.43
C ASP A 239 -23.63 -5.70 -2.67
N THR A 240 -24.28 -5.64 -3.83
CA THR A 240 -23.76 -5.61 -5.21
C THR A 240 -23.13 -4.27 -5.57
N ARG A 241 -22.66 -3.57 -4.54
CA ARG A 241 -22.40 -2.13 -4.56
C ARG A 241 -20.90 -1.84 -4.67
N ASP A 242 -20.06 -2.77 -4.23
CA ASP A 242 -18.61 -2.73 -4.44
C ASP A 242 -18.26 -3.05 -5.89
N ALA A 243 -17.24 -2.40 -6.43
CA ALA A 243 -16.80 -2.67 -7.79
C ALA A 243 -15.95 -3.94 -7.81
N VAL A 244 -16.45 -4.96 -8.50
CA VAL A 244 -15.74 -6.21 -8.74
C VAL A 244 -15.39 -6.27 -10.23
N ILE A 245 -14.10 -6.18 -10.53
CA ILE A 245 -13.58 -6.27 -11.89
C ILE A 245 -12.99 -7.67 -12.06
N GLN A 246 -13.61 -8.49 -12.90
CA GLN A 246 -13.28 -9.91 -13.10
C GLN A 246 -12.87 -10.19 -14.54
N TYR A 247 -11.99 -11.19 -14.69
CA TYR A 247 -11.66 -11.83 -15.96
C TYR A 247 -12.80 -12.77 -16.39
#